data_AF-A0A5N4A867-F1
#
_entry.id   AF-A0A5N4A867-F1
#
_cell.length_a   1.000
_cell.length_b   1.000
_cell.length_c   1.000
_cell.angle_alpha   90.00
_cell.angle_beta   90.00
_cell.angle_gamma   90.00
#
_symmetry.space_group_name_H-M   'P 1'
#
loop_
_entity.id
_entity.type
_entity.pdbx_description
1 polymer ?
#
loop_
_entity_poly.entity_id
_entity_poly.type
_entity_poly.pdbx_seq_one_letter_code
_entity_poly.pdbx_strand_id
1 'polypeptide(L)'
;MICFKFVLTLLLNISLVRTLKVSDLDEHDYDCMKLLNLTVDFVMDGFNRYNFLTVGDSELNEFVSCSWSKAGYLTGGSKIDANKIKVWMHENLVKKTPDAKVTAEDLVEPCRDVTGRDSGDTVVKVYNCMMTIWWQSRW
;
A
#
# COMPACT_ATOMS: atom_id res chain seq x y z
N MET A 1 49.11 -25.65 -9.80
CA MET A 1 48.15 -26.77 -9.76
C MET A 1 48.03 -27.20 -8.31
N ILE A 2 46.93 -27.12 -7.56
CA ILE A 2 45.51 -26.93 -7.83
C ILE A 2 44.93 -26.17 -6.63
N CYS A 3 44.15 -25.14 -6.96
CA CYS A 3 43.00 -24.56 -6.26
C CYS A 3 42.91 -24.67 -4.73
N PHE A 4 43.15 -23.51 -4.10
CA PHE A 4 42.18 -22.81 -3.25
C PHE A 4 40.74 -23.34 -3.45
N LYS A 5 40.33 -24.31 -2.63
CA LYS A 5 38.97 -24.85 -2.65
C LYS A 5 38.40 -24.98 -1.24
N PHE A 6 38.61 -23.95 -0.42
CA PHE A 6 37.84 -23.75 0.82
C PHE A 6 37.51 -22.26 1.07
N VAL A 7 37.37 -21.47 0.00
CA VAL A 7 36.69 -20.16 0.04
C VAL A 7 35.25 -20.31 -0.47
N LEU A 8 34.58 -21.39 -0.08
CA LEU A 8 33.19 -21.67 -0.46
C LEU A 8 32.29 -21.91 0.75
N THR A 9 32.59 -21.25 1.87
CA THR A 9 31.71 -21.20 3.05
C THR A 9 31.47 -19.78 3.54
N LEU A 10 31.91 -18.76 2.77
CA LEU A 10 31.80 -17.35 3.14
C LEU A 10 30.99 -16.48 2.16
N LEU A 11 30.26 -17.10 1.22
CA LEU A 11 29.45 -16.38 0.22
C LEU A 11 27.94 -16.67 0.30
N LEU A 12 27.49 -17.53 1.22
CA LEU A 12 26.05 -17.78 1.42
C LEU A 12 25.39 -16.83 2.43
N ASN A 13 26.15 -16.01 3.16
CA ASN A 13 25.60 -15.09 4.18
C ASN A 13 25.43 -13.64 3.72
N ILE A 14 25.85 -13.28 2.49
CA ILE A 14 25.67 -11.91 1.97
C ILE A 14 24.38 -11.80 1.16
N SER A 15 23.87 -12.91 0.63
CA SER A 15 22.65 -12.95 -0.18
C SER A 15 21.36 -12.85 0.64
N LEU A 16 21.42 -13.09 1.95
CA LEU A 16 20.23 -13.16 2.80
C LEU A 16 19.93 -11.86 3.56
N VAL A 17 20.88 -10.92 3.70
CA VAL A 17 20.64 -9.61 4.38
C VAL A 17 20.12 -8.53 3.42
N ARG A 18 19.87 -8.91 2.15
CA ARG A 18 18.95 -8.19 1.26
C ARG A 18 17.49 -8.59 1.50
N THR A 19 17.21 -9.30 2.61
CA THR A 19 15.86 -9.44 3.11
C THR A 19 15.34 -8.06 3.50
N LEU A 20 14.45 -7.59 2.64
CA LEU A 20 13.41 -6.64 2.93
C LEU A 20 13.92 -5.24 3.27
N LYS A 21 13.83 -4.36 2.26
CA LYS A 21 13.05 -3.13 2.49
C LYS A 21 11.86 -3.59 3.32
N VAL A 22 11.82 -3.20 4.60
CA VAL A 22 10.61 -3.30 5.41
C VAL A 22 9.53 -2.77 4.49
N SER A 23 8.61 -3.64 4.08
CA SER A 23 7.54 -3.28 3.16
C SER A 23 6.91 -1.98 3.67
N ASP A 24 6.41 -1.10 2.79
CA ASP A 24 5.74 0.15 3.19
C ASP A 24 4.41 -0.10 3.95
N LEU A 25 4.21 -1.33 4.46
CA LEU A 25 3.13 -1.80 5.29
C LEU A 25 3.31 -1.30 6.73
N ASP A 26 2.21 -0.88 7.34
CA ASP A 26 2.16 -0.43 8.72
C ASP A 26 1.62 -1.51 9.68
N GLU A 27 1.53 -1.18 10.97
CA GLU A 27 1.04 -2.11 12.01
C GLU A 27 -0.37 -2.63 11.72
N HIS A 28 -1.25 -1.80 11.14
CA HIS A 28 -2.62 -2.21 10.80
C HIS A 28 -2.64 -3.22 9.66
N ASP A 29 -1.73 -3.08 8.69
CA ASP A 29 -1.55 -4.05 7.61
C ASP A 29 -1.12 -5.41 8.17
N TYR A 30 -0.08 -5.45 9.02
CA TYR A 30 0.39 -6.71 9.61
C TYR A 30 -0.67 -7.39 10.48
N ASP A 31 -1.44 -6.62 11.23
CA ASP A 31 -2.58 -7.11 12.01
C ASP A 31 -3.62 -7.81 11.12
N CYS A 32 -3.99 -7.17 10.01
CA CYS A 32 -4.99 -7.70 9.08
C CYS A 32 -4.47 -8.92 8.31
N MET A 33 -3.20 -8.92 7.93
CA MET A 33 -2.56 -10.11 7.35
C MET A 33 -2.63 -11.30 8.30
N LYS A 34 -2.33 -11.09 9.58
CA LYS A 34 -2.41 -12.16 10.58
C LYS A 34 -3.83 -12.67 10.77
N LEU A 35 -4.82 -11.77 10.80
CA LEU A 35 -6.24 -12.12 10.95
C LEU A 35 -6.77 -12.92 9.74
N LEU A 36 -6.35 -12.54 8.53
CA LEU A 36 -6.79 -13.14 7.28
C LEU A 36 -5.88 -14.27 6.79
N ASN A 37 -4.82 -14.59 7.54
CA ASN A 37 -3.80 -15.59 7.19
C ASN A 37 -3.15 -15.33 5.82
N LEU A 38 -2.82 -14.06 5.54
CA LEU A 38 -2.17 -13.61 4.30
C LEU A 38 -0.66 -13.46 4.47
N THR A 39 0.09 -13.64 3.38
CA THR A 39 1.54 -13.42 3.34
C THR A 39 1.87 -11.99 2.91
N VAL A 40 3.09 -11.53 3.23
CA VAL A 40 3.59 -10.25 2.71
C VAL A 40 3.56 -10.25 1.18
N ASP A 41 4.00 -11.35 0.56
CA ASP A 41 4.04 -11.48 -0.89
C ASP A 41 2.66 -11.32 -1.52
N PHE A 42 1.61 -11.94 -0.95
CA PHE A 42 0.24 -11.76 -1.44
C PHE A 42 -0.18 -10.29 -1.42
N VAL A 43 0.03 -9.60 -0.29
CA VAL A 43 -0.35 -8.18 -0.17
C VAL A 43 0.44 -7.31 -1.15
N MET A 44 1.76 -7.55 -1.27
CA MET A 44 2.62 -6.77 -2.14
C MET A 44 2.31 -7.01 -3.63
N ASP A 45 1.98 -8.26 -4.02
CA ASP A 45 1.55 -8.61 -5.38
C ASP A 45 0.17 -8.03 -5.72
N GLY A 46 -0.63 -7.66 -4.70
CA GLY A 46 -1.86 -6.90 -4.85
C GLY A 46 -1.67 -5.50 -5.45
N PHE A 47 -0.45 -4.95 -5.42
CA PHE A 47 -0.08 -3.68 -6.03
C PHE A 47 0.65 -3.88 -7.35
N ASN A 48 0.26 -3.13 -8.38
CA ASN A 48 1.01 -3.13 -9.64
C ASN A 48 2.27 -2.23 -9.55
N ARG A 49 3.08 -2.23 -10.61
CA ARG A 49 4.33 -1.44 -10.69
C ARG A 49 4.16 0.10 -10.54
N TYR A 50 2.92 0.59 -10.65
CA TYR A 50 2.56 1.99 -10.48
C TYR A 50 1.80 2.23 -9.16
N ASN A 51 1.84 1.27 -8.24
CA ASN A 51 1.20 1.37 -6.93
C ASN A 51 -0.34 1.50 -7.02
N PHE A 52 -0.98 0.92 -8.04
CA PHE A 52 -2.44 0.73 -8.02
C PHE A 52 -2.77 -0.64 -7.45
N LEU A 53 -3.83 -0.70 -6.66
CA LEU A 53 -4.41 -1.94 -6.15
C LEU A 53 -5.14 -2.69 -7.27
N THR A 54 -5.04 -4.01 -7.25
CA THR A 54 -5.74 -4.91 -8.17
C THR A 54 -7.25 -4.83 -7.93
N VAL A 55 -8.03 -4.65 -8.99
CA VAL A 55 -9.49 -4.55 -8.92
C VAL A 55 -10.13 -5.92 -9.08
N GLY A 56 -11.12 -6.21 -8.25
CA GLY A 56 -11.95 -7.43 -8.36
C GLY A 56 -11.41 -8.65 -7.62
N ASP A 57 -10.29 -8.51 -6.92
CA ASP A 57 -9.76 -9.53 -6.02
C ASP A 57 -10.47 -9.45 -4.65
N SER A 58 -11.17 -10.51 -4.27
CA SER A 58 -11.95 -10.56 -3.03
C SER A 58 -11.08 -10.62 -1.78
N GLU A 59 -9.96 -11.34 -1.81
CA GLU A 59 -9.06 -11.47 -0.66
C GLU A 59 -8.33 -10.14 -0.41
N LEU A 60 -7.90 -9.47 -1.49
CA LEU A 60 -7.34 -8.12 -1.39
C LEU A 60 -8.38 -7.11 -0.87
N ASN A 61 -9.63 -7.19 -1.34
CA ASN A 61 -10.72 -6.35 -0.86
C ASN A 61 -10.95 -6.51 0.67
N GLU A 62 -10.94 -7.75 1.16
CA GLU A 62 -11.04 -8.04 2.59
C GLU A 62 -9.85 -7.46 3.37
N PHE A 63 -8.64 -7.65 2.85
CA PHE A 63 -7.42 -7.09 3.44
C PHE A 63 -7.46 -5.57 3.55
N VAL A 64 -7.72 -4.85 2.45
CA VAL A 64 -7.70 -3.38 2.48
C VAL A 64 -8.87 -2.81 3.28
N SER A 65 -10.03 -3.47 3.28
CA SER A 65 -11.15 -3.09 4.14
C SER A 65 -10.79 -3.24 5.62
N CYS A 66 -10.09 -4.32 5.99
CA CYS A 66 -9.60 -4.52 7.36
C CYS A 66 -8.59 -3.44 7.76
N SER A 67 -7.56 -3.23 6.93
CA SER A 67 -6.47 -2.29 7.21
C SER A 67 -6.99 -0.86 7.35
N TRP A 68 -7.80 -0.40 6.38
CA TRP A 68 -8.36 0.95 6.41
C TRP A 68 -9.37 1.16 7.55
N SER A 69 -10.08 0.11 7.96
CA SER A 69 -10.95 0.19 9.14
C SER A 69 -10.14 0.37 10.42
N LYS A 70 -9.03 -0.37 10.58
CA LYS A 70 -8.13 -0.24 11.75
C LYS A 70 -7.43 1.12 11.79
N ALA A 71 -6.98 1.62 10.64
CA ALA A 71 -6.41 2.98 10.53
C ALA A 71 -7.48 4.08 10.70
N GLY A 72 -8.75 3.71 10.62
CA GLY A 72 -9.90 4.60 10.75
C GLY A 72 -10.16 5.46 9.51
N TYR A 73 -9.62 5.10 8.35
CA TYR A 73 -9.93 5.71 7.05
C TYR A 73 -11.27 5.23 6.50
N LEU A 74 -11.68 4.01 6.89
CA LEU A 74 -12.96 3.43 6.55
C LEU A 74 -13.81 3.32 7.82
N THR A 75 -15.02 3.86 7.75
CA THR A 75 -16.02 3.83 8.81
C THR A 75 -17.20 2.94 8.39
N GLY A 76 -18.10 2.63 9.32
CA GLY A 76 -19.24 1.74 9.06
C GLY A 76 -20.04 2.13 7.81
N GLY A 77 -20.48 1.14 7.03
CA GLY A 77 -21.27 1.35 5.82
C GLY A 77 -20.48 1.84 4.61
N SER A 78 -19.21 1.42 4.46
CA SER A 78 -18.35 1.75 3.32
C SER A 78 -18.00 3.24 3.20
N LYS A 79 -18.15 4.00 4.29
CA LYS A 79 -17.93 5.45 4.29
C LYS A 79 -16.49 5.80 4.59
N ILE A 80 -15.89 6.63 3.74
CA ILE A 80 -14.51 7.10 3.87
C ILE A 80 -14.41 8.31 4.80
N ASP A 81 -13.41 8.31 5.68
CA ASP A 81 -12.96 9.49 6.43
C ASP A 81 -11.88 10.23 5.64
N ALA A 82 -12.34 11.13 4.76
CA ALA A 82 -11.46 11.91 3.89
C ALA A 82 -10.45 12.76 4.68
N ASN A 83 -10.81 13.26 5.87
CA ASN A 83 -9.91 14.10 6.66
C ASN A 83 -8.70 13.31 7.17
N LYS A 84 -8.91 12.09 7.64
CA LYS A 84 -7.79 11.22 8.04
C LYS A 84 -6.91 10.81 6.88
N ILE A 85 -7.51 10.50 5.72
CA ILE A 85 -6.74 10.18 4.51
C ILE A 85 -5.90 11.37 4.07
N LYS A 86 -6.42 12.60 4.12
CA LYS A 86 -5.65 13.82 3.80
C LYS A 86 -4.43 13.96 4.71
N VAL A 87 -4.57 13.73 6.02
CA VAL A 87 -3.44 13.75 6.96
C VAL A 87 -2.39 12.72 6.55
N TRP A 88 -2.81 11.49 6.26
CA TRP A 88 -1.89 10.43 5.83
C TRP A 88 -1.20 10.77 4.50
N MET A 89 -1.94 11.24 3.50
CA MET A 89 -1.40 11.65 2.19
C MET A 89 -0.41 12.80 2.34
N HIS A 90 -0.70 13.76 3.21
CA HIS A 90 0.22 14.85 3.49
C HIS A 90 1.53 14.34 4.09
N GLU A 91 1.45 13.58 5.19
CA GLU A 91 2.64 13.15 5.95
C GLU A 91 3.46 12.07 5.22
N ASN A 92 2.81 11.17 4.48
CA ASN A 92 3.47 10.02 3.89
C ASN A 92 3.79 10.13 2.39
N LEU A 93 3.17 11.07 1.67
CA LEU A 93 3.39 11.23 0.24
C LEU A 93 3.84 12.65 -0.14
N VAL A 94 3.01 13.66 0.13
CA VAL A 94 3.24 15.04 -0.34
C VAL A 94 4.48 15.63 0.32
N LYS A 95 4.55 15.62 1.66
CA LYS A 95 5.67 16.19 2.43
C LYS A 95 7.00 15.50 2.14
N LYS A 96 6.97 14.21 1.76
CA LYS A 96 8.16 13.41 1.42
C LYS A 96 8.60 13.55 -0.04
N THR A 97 7.84 14.30 -0.86
CA THR A 97 8.13 14.50 -2.28
C THR A 97 8.49 15.97 -2.53
N PRO A 98 9.79 16.31 -2.66
CA PRO A 98 10.26 17.71 -2.75
C PRO A 98 9.60 18.56 -3.84
N ASP A 99 9.14 17.93 -4.93
CA ASP A 99 8.55 18.59 -6.09
C ASP A 99 7.06 18.24 -6.30
N ALA A 100 6.35 17.89 -5.22
CA ALA A 100 4.91 17.61 -5.31
C ALA A 100 4.16 18.85 -5.84
N LYS A 101 3.47 18.71 -6.97
CA LYS A 101 2.62 19.76 -7.58
C LYS A 101 1.17 19.73 -7.08
N VAL A 102 0.87 18.84 -6.14
CA VAL A 102 -0.46 18.60 -5.60
C VAL A 102 -0.40 18.57 -4.08
N THR A 103 -1.48 19.03 -3.46
CA THR A 103 -1.72 18.93 -2.03
C THR A 103 -2.46 17.64 -1.68
N ALA A 104 -2.56 17.32 -0.39
CA ALA A 104 -3.40 16.22 0.04
C ALA A 104 -4.90 16.46 -0.26
N GLU A 105 -5.33 17.73 -0.31
CA GLU A 105 -6.69 18.09 -0.71
C GLU A 105 -6.95 17.70 -2.17
N ASP A 106 -6.01 18.08 -3.07
CA ASP A 106 -6.11 17.79 -4.50
C ASP A 106 -6.18 16.28 -4.80
N LEU A 107 -5.54 15.47 -3.95
CA LEU A 107 -5.56 14.01 -4.05
C LEU A 107 -6.86 13.40 -3.56
N VAL A 108 -7.38 13.85 -2.41
CA VAL A 108 -8.45 13.14 -1.69
C VAL A 108 -9.84 13.64 -2.05
N GLU A 109 -10.05 14.95 -2.19
CA GLU A 109 -11.39 15.52 -2.41
C GLU A 109 -12.09 14.97 -3.65
N PRO A 110 -11.43 14.81 -4.81
CA PRO A 110 -12.10 14.26 -6.00
C PRO A 110 -12.52 12.80 -5.84
N CYS A 111 -11.94 12.09 -4.87
CA CYS A 111 -12.12 10.65 -4.66
C CYS A 111 -13.05 10.29 -3.50
N ARG A 112 -13.47 11.26 -2.68
CA ARG A 112 -14.18 11.00 -1.41
C ARG A 112 -15.55 10.33 -1.58
N ASP A 113 -16.20 10.57 -2.71
CA ASP A 113 -17.56 10.08 -3.02
C ASP A 113 -17.53 8.84 -3.94
N VAL A 114 -16.33 8.31 -4.23
CA VAL A 114 -16.18 7.07 -4.99
C VAL A 114 -16.69 5.90 -4.16
N THR A 115 -17.54 5.06 -4.76
CA THR A 115 -18.16 3.91 -4.09
C THR A 115 -17.95 2.62 -4.89
N GLY A 116 -17.83 1.52 -4.16
CA GLY A 116 -17.72 0.17 -4.67
C GLY A 116 -18.97 -0.67 -4.44
N ARG A 117 -18.90 -1.93 -4.84
CA ARG A 117 -19.93 -2.96 -4.57
C ARG A 117 -19.99 -3.34 -3.09
N ASP A 118 -18.86 -3.24 -2.40
CA ASP A 118 -18.68 -3.50 -0.99
C ASP A 118 -17.62 -2.55 -0.41
N SER A 119 -17.33 -2.67 0.89
CA SER A 119 -16.35 -1.83 1.58
C SER A 119 -14.94 -1.96 1.00
N GLY A 120 -14.51 -3.18 0.64
CA GLY A 120 -13.17 -3.41 0.09
C GLY A 120 -13.05 -2.84 -1.33
N ASP A 121 -14.03 -3.08 -2.19
CA ASP A 121 -14.09 -2.50 -3.53
C ASP A 121 -14.14 -0.97 -3.48
N THR A 122 -14.83 -0.40 -2.47
CA THR A 122 -14.82 1.05 -2.22
C THR A 122 -13.42 1.55 -1.91
N VAL A 123 -12.71 0.91 -0.97
CA VAL A 123 -11.34 1.27 -0.61
C VAL A 123 -10.40 1.18 -1.81
N VAL A 124 -10.44 0.08 -2.57
CA VAL A 124 -9.61 -0.10 -3.78
C VAL A 124 -9.85 1.03 -4.77
N LYS A 125 -11.11 1.37 -5.07
CA LYS A 125 -11.44 2.42 -6.02
C LYS A 125 -11.03 3.81 -5.55
N VAL A 126 -11.25 4.12 -4.27
CA VAL A 126 -10.83 5.40 -3.68
C VAL A 126 -9.31 5.54 -3.73
N TYR A 127 -8.57 4.50 -3.32
CA TYR A 127 -7.11 4.49 -3.39
C TYR A 127 -6.59 4.68 -4.83
N ASN A 128 -7.13 3.90 -5.77
CA ASN A 128 -6.74 3.99 -7.18
C ASN A 128 -7.09 5.34 -7.81
N CYS A 129 -8.20 5.98 -7.39
CA CYS A 129 -8.53 7.34 -7.78
C CYS A 129 -7.43 8.33 -7.33
N MET A 130 -7.00 8.27 -6.06
CA MET A 130 -5.94 9.15 -5.53
C MET A 130 -4.60 8.91 -6.24
N MET A 131 -4.26 7.65 -6.53
CA MET A 131 -3.04 7.31 -7.28
C MET A 131 -3.09 7.78 -8.74
N THR A 132 -4.27 7.78 -9.35
CA THR A 132 -4.44 8.34 -10.70
C THR A 132 -4.08 9.82 -10.72
N ILE A 133 -4.63 10.61 -9.78
CA ILE A 133 -4.37 12.05 -9.68
C ILE A 133 -2.89 12.31 -9.37
N TRP A 134 -2.32 11.56 -8.42
CA TRP A 134 -0.91 11.65 -8.07
C TRP A 134 -0.02 11.46 -9.31
N TRP A 135 -0.22 10.37 -10.07
CA TRP A 135 0.58 10.11 -11.26
C TRP A 135 0.38 11.16 -12.35
N GLN A 136 -0.85 11.63 -12.56
CA GLN A 136 -1.14 12.69 -13.54
C GLN A 136 -0.44 14.01 -13.19
N SER A 137 -0.28 14.33 -11.90
CA SER A 137 0.40 15.56 -11.48
C SER A 137 1.91 15.59 -11.75
N ARG A 138 2.51 14.43 -12.05
CA ARG A 138 3.96 14.28 -12.25
C ARG A 138 4.41 14.44 -13.70
N TRP A 139 3.48 14.47 -14.63
CA TRP A 139 3.72 14.69 -16.07
C TRP A 139 3.17 16.06 -16.50
#